data_AF-A0A920JUT3-F1
#
_entry.id   AF-A0A920JUT3-F1
#
_cell.length_a   1.000
_cell.length_b   1.000
_cell.length_c   1.000
_cell.angle_alpha   90.00
_cell.angle_beta   90.00
_cell.angle_gamma   90.00
#
_symmetry.space_group_name_H-M   'P 1'
#
loop_
_entity.id
_entity.type
_entity.pdbx_description
1 polymer ?
#
loop_
_entity_poly.entity_id
_entity_poly.type
_entity_poly.pdbx_seq_one_letter_code
_entity_poly.pdbx_strand_id
1 'polypeptide(L)'
;MVNFFLIVLVSFFMACKVFAIDYICEPWTNTLTLEKEEATFTAKIENGTLNLRSSNSLPQDIPKFSQLSITLPNYDLFLSPNGTIITAFPISDRLFRIYVYFPNIERRWFWFSQCRLIK
;
A
#
# COMPACT_ATOMS: atom_id res chain seq x y z
N MET A 1 31.77 -17.03 -21.33
CA MET A 1 30.62 -17.63 -20.62
C MET A 1 30.50 -17.16 -19.17
N VAL A 2 31.60 -17.09 -18.40
CA VAL A 2 31.60 -16.65 -16.98
C VAL A 2 30.97 -15.26 -16.77
N ASN A 3 31.27 -14.29 -17.64
CA ASN A 3 30.76 -12.91 -17.50
C ASN A 3 29.24 -12.80 -17.67
N PHE A 4 28.61 -13.63 -18.51
CA PHE A 4 27.16 -13.59 -18.71
C PHE A 4 26.42 -14.17 -17.49
N PHE A 5 26.95 -15.26 -16.93
CA PHE A 5 26.45 -15.83 -15.68
C PHE A 5 26.55 -14.83 -14.53
N LEU A 6 27.64 -14.08 -14.45
CA LEU A 6 27.84 -13.05 -13.42
C LEU A 6 26.84 -11.91 -13.57
N ILE A 7 26.56 -11.45 -14.80
CA ILE A 7 25.58 -10.38 -15.07
C ILE A 7 24.16 -10.85 -14.71
N VAL A 8 23.78 -12.08 -15.06
CA VAL A 8 22.47 -12.65 -14.70
C VAL A 8 22.34 -12.81 -13.19
N LEU A 9 23.39 -13.26 -12.51
CA LEU A 9 23.42 -13.41 -11.06
C LEU A 9 23.30 -12.03 -10.36
N VAL A 10 24.08 -11.03 -10.79
CA VAL A 10 24.06 -9.67 -10.23
C VAL A 10 22.71 -9.00 -10.47
N SER A 11 22.08 -9.20 -11.63
CA SER A 11 20.74 -8.67 -11.89
C SER A 11 19.64 -9.39 -11.08
N PHE A 12 19.79 -10.68 -10.78
CA PHE A 12 18.91 -11.40 -9.86
C PHE A 12 19.04 -10.90 -8.40
N PHE A 13 20.25 -10.54 -7.96
CA PHE A 13 20.49 -9.95 -6.63
C PHE A 13 20.15 -8.45 -6.54
N MET A 14 20.17 -7.71 -7.65
CA MET A 14 19.68 -6.32 -7.71
C MET A 14 18.16 -6.21 -7.74
N ALA A 15 17.43 -7.32 -7.97
CA ALA A 15 16.01 -7.41 -7.65
C ALA A 15 15.79 -7.51 -6.14
N CYS A 16 16.40 -6.59 -5.37
CA CYS A 16 15.94 -6.25 -4.02
C CYS A 16 14.59 -5.57 -4.18
N LYS A 17 13.57 -6.40 -4.44
CA LYS A 17 12.19 -6.00 -4.27
C LYS A 17 12.06 -5.55 -2.82
N VAL A 18 11.81 -4.27 -2.63
CA VAL A 18 11.43 -3.70 -1.34
C VAL A 18 10.04 -4.23 -1.01
N PHE A 19 9.95 -5.50 -0.61
CA PHE A 19 8.78 -6.08 0.04
C PHE A 19 9.10 -6.19 1.50
N ALA A 20 8.88 -5.08 2.17
CA ALA A 20 8.87 -5.06 3.61
C ALA A 20 7.60 -5.81 4.08
N ILE A 21 7.78 -6.76 5.01
CA ILE A 21 6.75 -7.74 5.39
C ILE A 21 5.64 -7.07 6.21
N ASP A 22 5.98 -6.09 7.05
CA ASP A 22 5.01 -5.40 7.89
C ASP A 22 5.34 -3.92 8.06
N TYR A 23 4.32 -3.08 7.98
CA TYR A 23 4.41 -1.64 8.14
C TYR A 23 3.43 -1.18 9.22
N ILE A 24 3.82 -0.14 9.97
CA ILE A 24 2.92 0.56 10.90
C ILE A 24 2.48 1.86 10.25
N CYS A 25 1.18 2.07 10.22
CA CYS A 25 0.54 3.20 9.59
C CYS A 25 -0.01 4.15 10.65
N GLU A 26 0.18 5.44 10.42
CA GLU A 26 -0.47 6.49 11.17
C GLU A 26 -2.00 6.41 11.01
N PRO A 27 -2.78 7.02 11.90
CA PRO A 27 -4.22 7.06 11.74
C PRO A 27 -4.64 7.67 10.40
N TRP A 28 -5.79 7.23 9.90
CA TRP A 28 -6.34 7.74 8.66
C TRP A 28 -6.65 9.22 8.77
N THR A 29 -6.25 9.97 7.74
CA THR A 29 -6.54 11.39 7.63
C THR A 29 -7.46 11.62 6.44
N ASN A 30 -8.56 12.32 6.67
CA ASN A 30 -9.45 12.75 5.60
C ASN A 30 -8.77 13.87 4.80
N THR A 31 -8.72 13.77 3.47
CA THR A 31 -8.06 14.81 2.67
C THR A 31 -8.83 16.13 2.63
N LEU A 32 -10.15 16.11 2.84
CA LEU A 32 -11.00 17.30 2.73
C LEU A 32 -11.10 18.03 4.08
N THR A 33 -11.38 17.29 5.16
CA THR A 33 -11.56 17.86 6.50
C THR A 33 -10.27 17.95 7.30
N LEU A 34 -9.22 17.22 6.89
CA LEU A 34 -7.98 17.03 7.64
C LEU A 34 -8.18 16.39 9.02
N GLU A 35 -9.39 15.87 9.29
CA GLU A 35 -9.68 15.13 10.50
C GLU A 35 -8.90 13.82 10.48
N LYS A 36 -8.30 13.51 11.62
CA LYS A 36 -7.58 12.28 11.85
C LYS A 36 -8.46 11.36 12.68
N GLU A 37 -8.54 10.11 12.26
CA GLU A 37 -8.97 9.07 13.18
C GLU A 37 -7.92 8.89 14.29
N GLU A 38 -8.30 8.19 15.35
CA GLU A 38 -7.43 8.05 16.52
C GLU A 38 -6.46 6.86 16.41
N ALA A 39 -6.82 5.86 15.61
CA ALA A 39 -6.20 4.55 15.73
C ALA A 39 -5.19 4.28 14.62
N THR A 40 -4.01 3.83 15.05
CA THR A 40 -2.98 3.29 14.15
C THR A 40 -3.38 1.89 13.68
N PHE A 41 -2.81 1.48 12.55
CA PHE A 41 -3.04 0.15 11.97
C PHE A 41 -1.76 -0.37 11.33
N THR A 42 -1.76 -1.63 10.92
CA THR A 42 -0.64 -2.22 10.18
C THR A 42 -1.02 -2.52 8.74
N ALA A 43 -0.05 -2.41 7.85
CA ALA A 43 -0.20 -2.77 6.45
C ALA A 43 0.88 -3.79 6.07
N LYS A 44 0.54 -4.71 5.17
CA LYS A 44 1.45 -5.71 4.63
C LYS A 44 1.27 -5.79 3.12
N ILE A 45 2.37 -5.63 2.38
CA ILE A 45 2.40 -5.82 0.92
C ILE A 45 3.12 -7.13 0.61
N GLU A 46 2.39 -8.13 0.16
CA GLU A 46 2.92 -9.48 -0.10
C GLU A 46 2.27 -10.07 -1.34
N ASN A 47 3.08 -10.63 -2.26
CA ASN A 47 2.62 -11.33 -3.47
C ASN A 47 1.61 -10.53 -4.31
N GLY A 48 1.81 -9.21 -4.42
CA GLY A 48 0.89 -8.33 -5.17
C GLY A 48 -0.44 -8.10 -4.45
N THR A 49 -0.50 -8.26 -3.13
CA THR A 49 -1.67 -7.93 -2.31
C THR A 49 -1.29 -6.92 -1.25
N LEU A 50 -2.17 -5.96 -1.01
CA LEU A 50 -2.09 -5.01 0.10
C LEU A 50 -3.13 -5.43 1.13
N ASN A 51 -2.63 -5.84 2.29
CA ASN A 51 -3.42 -6.26 3.44
C ASN A 51 -3.37 -5.15 4.51
N LEU A 52 -4.53 -4.63 4.88
CA LEU A 52 -4.70 -3.66 5.97
C LEU A 52 -5.23 -4.41 7.19
N ARG A 53 -4.43 -4.49 8.25
CA ARG A 53 -4.79 -5.12 9.51
C ARG A 53 -4.99 -4.04 10.56
N SER A 54 -6.22 -3.90 11.02
CA SER A 54 -6.54 -3.14 12.23
C SER A 54 -7.29 -4.04 13.19
N SER A 55 -7.02 -3.88 14.49
CA SER A 55 -7.71 -4.57 15.55
C SER A 55 -9.16 -4.12 15.70
N ASN A 56 -9.53 -2.87 15.36
CA ASN A 56 -10.92 -2.35 15.51
C ASN A 56 -11.24 -1.04 14.74
N SER A 57 -10.39 -0.56 13.83
CA SER A 57 -10.39 0.88 13.47
C SER A 57 -10.02 1.20 12.01
N LEU A 58 -10.49 0.40 11.06
CA LEU A 58 -10.53 0.93 9.69
C LEU A 58 -11.76 1.82 9.57
N PRO A 59 -11.64 3.01 8.97
CA PRO A 59 -12.78 3.83 8.60
C PRO A 59 -13.80 2.98 7.84
N GLN A 60 -15.07 3.30 8.03
CA GLN A 60 -16.15 2.63 7.31
C GLN A 60 -15.84 2.59 5.81
N ASP A 61 -16.07 1.42 5.20
CA ASP A 61 -15.87 1.14 3.77
C ASP A 61 -14.42 0.98 3.29
N ILE A 62 -13.39 1.29 4.10
CA ILE A 62 -12.00 0.94 3.74
C ILE A 62 -11.85 -0.59 3.75
N PRO A 63 -11.45 -1.20 2.62
CA PRO A 63 -11.33 -2.64 2.54
C PRO A 63 -10.07 -3.13 3.26
N LYS A 64 -10.19 -4.23 3.99
CA LYS A 64 -9.07 -4.90 4.66
C LYS A 64 -8.06 -5.50 3.68
N PHE A 65 -8.48 -5.73 2.44
CA PHE A 65 -7.71 -6.44 1.44
C PHE A 65 -7.90 -5.82 0.07
N SER A 66 -6.81 -5.68 -0.67
CA SER A 66 -6.83 -5.25 -2.07
C SER A 66 -5.70 -5.92 -2.87
N GLN A 67 -5.95 -6.17 -4.15
CA GLN A 67 -5.01 -6.84 -5.03
C GLN A 67 -4.42 -5.86 -6.03
N LEU A 68 -3.13 -5.97 -6.29
CA LEU A 68 -2.40 -5.14 -7.24
C LEU A 68 -3.03 -5.28 -8.63
N SER A 69 -3.32 -4.15 -9.25
CA SER A 69 -3.76 -4.08 -10.63
C SER A 69 -2.56 -4.27 -11.55
N ILE A 70 -2.44 -5.48 -12.13
CA ILE A 70 -1.33 -5.88 -13.01
C ILE A 70 -1.25 -5.02 -14.30
N THR A 71 -2.32 -4.30 -14.62
CA THR A 71 -2.45 -3.48 -15.84
C THR A 71 -1.68 -2.15 -15.80
N LEU A 72 -1.10 -1.73 -14.67
CA LEU A 72 -0.37 -0.47 -14.58
C LEU A 72 1.10 -0.66 -14.21
N PRO A 73 2.04 -0.06 -14.98
CA PRO A 73 3.47 -0.33 -14.88
C PRO A 73 4.14 0.14 -13.58
N ASN A 74 3.42 0.88 -12.73
CA ASN A 74 3.99 1.54 -11.55
C ASN A 74 3.78 0.78 -10.22
N TYR A 75 3.17 -0.41 -10.20
CA TYR A 75 3.02 -1.23 -8.97
C TYR A 75 2.35 -0.54 -7.76
N ASP A 76 1.73 0.62 -7.97
CA ASP A 76 1.17 1.42 -6.88
C ASP A 76 -0.35 1.30 -6.76
N LEU A 77 -1.07 0.73 -7.75
CA LEU A 77 -2.54 0.68 -7.78
C LEU A 77 -3.05 -0.70 -7.33
N PHE A 78 -3.93 -0.71 -6.34
CA PHE A 78 -4.61 -1.88 -5.81
C PHE A 78 -6.13 -1.72 -5.97
N LEU A 79 -6.80 -2.81 -6.31
CA LEU A 79 -8.25 -2.88 -6.46
C LEU A 79 -8.81 -3.80 -5.40
N SER A 80 -9.84 -3.31 -4.72
CA SER A 80 -10.59 -4.09 -3.73
C SER A 80 -11.86 -4.69 -4.35
N PRO A 81 -12.37 -5.83 -3.82
CA PRO A 81 -13.61 -6.44 -4.29
C PRO A 81 -14.84 -5.52 -4.29
N ASN A 82 -14.89 -4.52 -3.40
CA ASN A 82 -15.98 -3.53 -3.35
C ASN A 82 -15.84 -2.39 -4.39
N GLY A 83 -14.85 -2.47 -5.28
CA GLY A 83 -14.58 -1.45 -6.29
C GLY A 83 -13.76 -0.27 -5.76
N THR A 84 -13.40 -0.24 -4.47
CA THR A 84 -12.49 0.77 -3.93
C THR A 84 -11.12 0.67 -4.58
N ILE A 85 -10.59 1.81 -5.00
CA ILE A 85 -9.26 1.93 -5.57
C ILE A 85 -8.33 2.40 -4.46
N ILE A 86 -7.24 1.68 -4.26
CA ILE A 86 -6.22 2.02 -3.28
C ILE A 86 -4.92 2.27 -4.01
N THR A 87 -4.18 3.32 -3.65
CA THR A 87 -2.79 3.47 -4.08
C THR A 87 -1.84 3.39 -2.92
N ALA A 88 -0.66 2.82 -3.12
CA ALA A 88 0.44 2.80 -2.15
C ALA A 88 1.69 3.39 -2.81
N PHE A 89 1.93 4.67 -2.59
CA PHE A 89 3.02 5.41 -3.23
C PHE A 89 4.27 5.46 -2.32
N PRO A 90 5.44 4.97 -2.76
CA PRO A 90 6.66 5.06 -1.97
C PRO A 90 7.16 6.51 -1.85
N ILE A 91 7.40 6.96 -0.62
CA ILE A 91 8.05 8.25 -0.33
C ILE A 91 9.57 8.05 -0.17
N SER A 92 9.98 6.93 0.41
CA SER A 92 11.38 6.52 0.57
C SER A 92 11.45 4.99 0.70
N ASP A 93 12.66 4.44 0.81
CA ASP A 93 12.89 3.00 1.00
C ASP A 93 12.20 2.42 2.26
N ARG A 94 11.75 3.27 3.18
CA ARG A 94 11.13 2.87 4.45
C ARG A 94 9.75 3.48 4.69
N LEU A 95 9.29 4.33 3.78
CA LEU A 95 8.04 5.07 3.93
C LEU A 95 7.23 4.97 2.66
N PHE A 96 5.94 4.69 2.80
CA PHE A 96 5.00 4.83 1.72
C PHE A 96 3.71 5.46 2.23
N ARG A 97 2.93 6.03 1.32
CA ARG A 97 1.65 6.65 1.62
C ARG A 97 0.54 5.91 0.90
N ILE A 98 -0.47 5.53 1.66
CA ILE A 98 -1.68 4.91 1.14
C ILE A 98 -2.69 6.01 0.85
N TYR A 99 -3.32 5.95 -0.31
CA TYR A 99 -4.54 6.71 -0.62
C TYR A 99 -5.68 5.76 -0.92
N VAL A 100 -6.88 6.07 -0.45
CA VAL A 100 -8.09 5.30 -0.71
C VAL A 100 -9.10 6.17 -1.42
N TYR A 101 -9.62 5.65 -2.55
CA TYR A 101 -10.62 6.29 -3.38
C TYR A 101 -11.85 5.39 -3.51
N PHE A 102 -13.01 5.96 -3.19
CA PHE A 102 -14.30 5.29 -3.29
C PHE A 102 -15.05 5.76 -4.55
N PRO A 103 -15.00 5.02 -5.68
CA PRO A 103 -15.70 5.43 -6.90
C PRO A 103 -17.23 5.33 -6.77
N ASN A 104 -17.72 4.40 -5.94
CA ASN A 104 -19.13 4.01 -5.89
C ASN A 104 -19.89 4.60 -4.70
N ILE A 105 -19.24 5.40 -3.86
CA ILE A 105 -19.90 6.06 -2.72
C ILE A 105 -20.12 7.52 -3.14
N GLU A 106 -21.35 8.03 -3.02
CA GLU A 106 -21.69 9.45 -3.29
C GLU A 106 -20.77 10.43 -2.54
N ARG A 107 -20.20 9.95 -1.44
CA ARG A 107 -19.14 10.57 -0.66
C ARG A 107 -17.77 10.30 -1.31
N ARG A 108 -17.27 11.27 -2.08
CA ARG A 108 -15.85 11.36 -2.50
C ARG A 108 -14.93 11.67 -1.31
N TRP A 109 -14.84 10.77 -0.33
CA TRP A 109 -13.98 10.95 0.84
C TRP A 109 -12.67 10.27 0.53
N PHE A 110 -11.65 11.05 0.17
CA PHE A 110 -10.33 10.50 -0.01
C PHE A 110 -9.68 10.41 1.38
N TRP A 111 -9.19 9.23 1.72
CA TRP A 111 -8.43 9.02 2.94
C TRP A 111 -6.99 8.74 2.58
N PHE A 112 -6.07 9.22 3.40
CA PHE A 112 -4.68 8.84 3.30
C PHE A 112 -4.10 8.47 4.65
N SER A 113 -3.08 7.63 4.63
CA SER A 113 -2.27 7.31 5.79
C SER A 113 -0.82 7.14 5.37
N GLN A 114 0.10 7.52 6.25
CA GLN A 114 1.52 7.31 6.05
C GLN A 114 1.96 6.06 6.82
N CYS A 115 2.62 5.15 6.11
CA CYS A 115 3.08 3.88 6.63
C CYS A 115 4.60 3.85 6.65
N ARG A 116 5.16 3.40 7.77
CA ARG A 116 6.60 3.21 7.96
C ARG A 116 6.93 1.75 8.19
N LEU A 117 8.07 1.34 7.64
CA LEU A 117 8.58 -0.02 7.78
C LEU A 117 8.85 -0.34 9.26
N ILE A 118 8.28 -1.45 9.75
CA ILE A 118 8.65 -2.07 11.01
C ILE A 118 9.76 -3.08 10.70
N LYS A 119 10.94 -2.86 11.29
CA LYS A 119 12.16 -3.64 11.02
C LYS A 119 12.00 -5.12 11.33
#